data_AF-A0A0D2LT43-F1
#
_entry.id   AF-A0A0D2LT43-F1
#
_cell.length_a   1.000
_cell.length_b   1.000
_cell.length_c   1.000
_cell.angle_alpha   90.00
_cell.angle_beta   90.00
_cell.angle_gamma   90.00
#
_symmetry.space_group_name_H-M   'P 1'
#
loop_
_entity.id
_entity.type
_entity.pdbx_description
1 polymer ?
#
loop_
_entity_poly.entity_id
_entity_poly.type
_entity_poly.pdbx_seq_one_letter_code
_entity_poly.pdbx_strand_id
1 'polypeptide(L)'
;MAELALTVIKYYLPEAAAGTDGCPSSQARAITNKRFITVNRGAMSGGKAPGGKPVVLITEKLGDPGIEMLKETAEVVVALNLTPDQLNEQIKRADALIVRSATKVTRAVFEAANGGLKVVGRAGVGVDNVDLGAATEYGCLVVNAPTANTVAAAEHGIALLCALARNVAQADASMRGGKWERGKLVGVSMVDKTLAVMGFGKVGSEVARRARGLGMTVIAHDPYASEDKARAQGVQLVSFDDALARGDFFSLHMPLTPGTKKMFNDDAFAKIKKGARVINVARGGVIDDDALARALDSGAVAAAALDVFEEEPPKVEGHPLIGRFAETFDCANC
;
A
#
# COMPACT_ATOMS: atom_id res chain seq x y z
N MET A 1 -16.30 -20.73 1.26
CA MET A 1 -16.06 -19.48 0.49
C MET A 1 -15.11 -18.53 1.20
N ALA A 2 -15.41 -18.00 2.38
CA ALA A 2 -14.50 -17.06 3.06
C ALA A 2 -13.12 -17.66 3.41
N GLU A 3 -13.09 -18.90 3.93
CA GLU A 3 -11.84 -19.61 4.23
C GLU A 3 -11.02 -19.92 2.96
N LEU A 4 -11.70 -20.26 1.87
CA LEU A 4 -11.09 -20.49 0.57
C LEU A 4 -10.50 -19.19 -0.01
N ALA A 5 -11.26 -18.09 0.04
CA ALA A 5 -10.79 -16.78 -0.38
C ALA A 5 -9.58 -16.33 0.45
N LEU A 6 -9.62 -16.48 1.79
CA LEU A 6 -8.49 -16.18 2.67
C LEU A 6 -7.26 -17.05 2.37
N THR A 7 -7.45 -18.34 2.10
CA THR A 7 -6.36 -19.26 1.76
C THR A 7 -5.71 -18.85 0.46
N VAL A 8 -6.50 -18.60 -0.58
CA VAL A 8 -6.01 -18.14 -1.89
C VAL A 8 -5.28 -16.82 -1.75
N ILE A 9 -5.89 -15.81 -1.13
CA ILE A 9 -5.30 -14.49 -0.91
C ILE A 9 -3.98 -14.61 -0.10
N LYS A 10 -3.90 -15.50 0.90
CA LYS A 10 -2.69 -15.71 1.71
C LYS A 10 -1.56 -16.41 0.95
N TYR A 11 -1.86 -17.40 0.11
CA TYR A 11 -0.85 -18.13 -0.67
C TYR A 11 -0.35 -17.33 -1.89
N TYR A 12 -1.13 -16.36 -2.37
CA TYR A 12 -0.83 -15.68 -3.64
C TYR A 12 -0.07 -14.37 -3.59
N LEU A 13 0.01 -13.77 -2.41
CA LEU A 13 0.61 -12.45 -2.26
C LEU A 13 2.10 -12.42 -1.90
N PRO A 14 2.81 -13.55 -1.73
CA PRO A 14 4.25 -13.56 -1.82
C PRO A 14 4.70 -14.40 -3.03
N GLU A 15 4.55 -13.88 -4.26
CA GLU A 15 5.37 -14.32 -5.41
C GLU A 15 5.22 -13.35 -6.61
N ALA A 16 5.94 -12.24 -6.50
CA ALA A 16 6.41 -11.47 -7.64
C ALA A 16 7.94 -11.35 -7.53
N ALA A 17 8.64 -12.48 -7.52
CA ALA A 17 10.08 -12.53 -7.71
C ALA A 17 10.53 -13.92 -8.18
N ALA A 18 11.37 -13.92 -9.20
CA ALA A 18 12.13 -15.04 -9.79
C ALA A 18 11.37 -16.01 -10.71
N GLY A 19 11.50 -15.73 -12.02
CA GLY A 19 11.44 -16.77 -13.03
C GLY A 19 12.71 -17.63 -13.05
N THR A 20 12.51 -18.83 -13.59
CA THR A 20 13.46 -19.83 -14.11
C THR A 20 14.37 -20.60 -13.13
N ASP A 21 14.10 -21.90 -13.13
CA ASP A 21 15.00 -23.05 -12.99
C ASP A 21 15.29 -23.66 -11.60
N GLY A 22 14.75 -24.89 -11.41
CA GLY A 22 15.60 -26.01 -10.97
C GLY A 22 15.33 -26.70 -9.62
N CYS A 23 14.45 -27.72 -9.66
CA CYS A 23 14.50 -28.99 -8.89
C CYS A 23 14.05 -29.03 -7.39
N PRO A 24 13.43 -30.15 -6.94
CA PRO A 24 12.60 -30.20 -5.73
C PRO A 24 13.32 -30.86 -4.54
N SER A 25 13.06 -30.39 -3.31
CA SER A 25 13.10 -31.27 -2.14
C SER A 25 12.44 -30.65 -0.90
N SER A 26 11.46 -31.39 -0.38
CA SER A 26 11.17 -31.63 1.03
C SER A 26 11.28 -30.45 2.02
N GLN A 27 10.13 -29.95 2.46
CA GLN A 27 9.59 -30.19 3.82
C GLN A 27 8.41 -29.24 4.06
N ALA A 28 7.21 -29.75 3.82
CA ALA A 28 6.01 -29.19 4.41
C ALA A 28 6.09 -29.37 5.94
N ARG A 29 6.42 -28.31 6.67
CA ARG A 29 6.22 -28.24 8.12
C ARG A 29 5.12 -27.23 8.41
N ALA A 30 4.00 -27.77 8.88
CA ALA A 30 2.88 -27.04 9.43
C ALA A 30 3.35 -26.08 10.53
N ILE A 31 2.87 -24.83 10.48
CA ILE A 31 2.78 -23.97 11.65
C ILE A 31 1.35 -23.47 11.74
N THR A 32 0.58 -24.21 12.53
CA THR A 32 -0.65 -23.77 13.18
C THR A 32 -0.36 -22.54 14.03
N ASN A 33 -1.09 -21.45 13.81
CA ASN A 33 -1.44 -20.57 14.91
C ASN A 33 -2.83 -20.00 14.71
N LYS A 34 -3.76 -20.60 15.44
CA LYS A 34 -5.18 -20.26 15.52
C LYS A 34 -5.31 -18.90 16.22
N ARG A 35 -5.82 -17.90 15.50
CA ARG A 35 -6.72 -16.89 16.07
C ARG A 35 -7.97 -16.87 15.20
N PHE A 36 -8.92 -17.70 15.59
CA PHE A 36 -10.27 -17.66 15.04
C PHE A 36 -10.86 -16.29 15.33
N ILE A 37 -11.29 -15.59 14.28
CA ILE A 37 -12.30 -14.55 14.43
C ILE A 37 -13.62 -15.29 14.63
N THR A 38 -14.20 -15.20 15.82
CA THR A 38 -15.52 -15.75 16.12
C THR A 38 -16.55 -14.95 15.32
N VAL A 39 -17.13 -15.56 14.28
CA VAL A 39 -18.25 -14.98 13.52
C VAL A 39 -19.54 -15.53 14.12
N ASN A 40 -20.39 -14.62 14.61
CA ASN A 40 -21.75 -14.92 15.07
C ASN A 40 -22.54 -15.56 13.90
N ARG A 41 -23.05 -16.78 14.10
CA ARG A 41 -23.96 -17.44 13.15
C ARG A 41 -25.35 -16.80 13.25
N GLY A 42 -25.55 -15.67 12.58
CA GLY A 42 -26.87 -15.19 12.20
C GLY A 42 -27.35 -15.97 10.96
N ALA A 43 -28.57 -16.49 11.01
CA ALA A 43 -29.15 -17.33 9.97
C ALA A 43 -29.14 -16.65 8.59
N MET A 44 -28.44 -17.25 7.63
CA MET A 44 -28.51 -16.89 6.21
C MET A 44 -29.59 -17.74 5.54
N SER A 45 -30.77 -17.16 5.30
CA SER A 45 -31.81 -17.76 4.45
C SER A 45 -31.97 -16.92 3.18
N GLY A 46 -31.60 -17.46 2.03
CA GLY A 46 -31.76 -16.79 0.73
C GLY A 46 -31.12 -17.52 -0.45
N GLY A 47 -31.85 -18.50 -1.00
CA GLY A 47 -31.98 -18.84 -2.43
C GLY A 47 -30.77 -19.22 -3.29
N LYS A 48 -30.47 -20.53 -3.40
CA LYS A 48 -30.11 -21.25 -4.65
C LYS A 48 -30.29 -22.76 -4.39
N ALA A 49 -30.69 -23.53 -5.41
CA ALA A 49 -30.92 -24.97 -5.30
C ALA A 49 -29.64 -25.74 -4.86
N PRO A 50 -29.76 -26.83 -4.07
CA PRO A 50 -28.61 -27.55 -3.56
C PRO A 50 -27.98 -28.40 -4.66
N GLY A 51 -26.73 -28.13 -5.07
CA GLY A 51 -25.95 -29.09 -5.86
C GLY A 51 -24.84 -28.56 -6.79
N GLY A 52 -24.75 -27.26 -7.07
CA GLY A 52 -23.68 -26.69 -7.91
C GLY A 52 -22.43 -26.30 -7.14
N LYS A 53 -21.24 -26.41 -7.76
CA LYS A 53 -20.03 -25.75 -7.24
C LYS A 53 -20.29 -24.23 -7.17
N PRO A 54 -19.85 -23.53 -6.11
CA PRO A 54 -19.97 -22.09 -6.03
C PRO A 54 -19.17 -21.41 -7.15
N VAL A 55 -19.66 -20.28 -7.67
CA VAL A 55 -19.01 -19.52 -8.75
C VAL A 55 -18.16 -18.41 -8.15
N VAL A 56 -16.88 -18.38 -8.52
CA VAL A 56 -15.90 -17.35 -8.13
C VAL A 56 -15.53 -16.52 -9.35
N LEU A 57 -15.89 -15.25 -9.34
CA LEU A 57 -15.50 -14.28 -10.35
C LEU A 57 -14.17 -13.62 -9.95
N ILE A 58 -13.18 -13.63 -10.84
CA ILE A 58 -11.88 -12.97 -10.68
C ILE A 58 -11.76 -11.89 -11.75
N THR A 59 -11.68 -10.62 -11.33
CA THR A 59 -11.72 -9.47 -12.26
C THR A 59 -10.37 -8.82 -12.52
N GLU A 60 -9.33 -9.29 -11.83
CA GLU A 60 -7.98 -8.76 -11.92
C GLU A 60 -6.96 -9.91 -11.92
N LYS A 61 -5.74 -9.62 -12.39
CA LYS A 61 -4.69 -10.64 -12.47
C LYS A 61 -4.34 -11.19 -11.09
N LEU A 62 -4.70 -12.45 -10.88
CA LEU A 62 -4.24 -13.35 -9.83
C LEU A 62 -3.29 -14.35 -10.49
N GLY A 63 -2.30 -14.91 -9.77
CA GLY A 63 -1.44 -15.91 -10.40
C GLY A 63 -1.99 -17.33 -10.29
N ASP A 64 -1.37 -18.22 -11.06
CA ASP A 64 -1.99 -19.47 -11.51
C ASP A 64 -2.28 -20.47 -10.38
N PRO A 65 -1.33 -20.89 -9.52
CA PRO A 65 -1.64 -21.70 -8.33
C PRO A 65 -2.84 -21.27 -7.46
N GLY A 66 -3.26 -20.00 -7.48
CA GLY A 66 -4.37 -19.48 -6.67
C GLY A 66 -5.70 -19.71 -7.36
N ILE A 67 -5.68 -19.57 -8.68
CA ILE A 67 -6.75 -19.97 -9.57
C ILE A 67 -6.92 -21.50 -9.51
N GLU A 68 -5.83 -22.27 -9.55
CA GLU A 68 -5.88 -23.74 -9.47
C GLU A 68 -6.46 -24.21 -8.12
N MET A 69 -6.03 -23.62 -7.00
CA MET A 69 -6.62 -23.90 -5.69
C MET A 69 -8.13 -23.61 -5.63
N LEU A 70 -8.60 -22.55 -6.29
CA LEU A 70 -10.03 -22.24 -6.37
C LEU A 70 -10.79 -23.30 -7.20
N LYS A 71 -10.23 -23.74 -8.33
CA LYS A 71 -10.86 -24.72 -9.23
C LYS A 71 -11.14 -26.08 -8.57
N GLU A 72 -10.37 -26.44 -7.55
CA GLU A 72 -10.62 -27.66 -6.77
C GLU A 72 -12.02 -27.66 -6.14
N THR A 73 -12.50 -26.50 -5.69
CA THR A 73 -13.72 -26.39 -4.86
C THR A 73 -14.79 -25.47 -5.43
N ALA A 74 -14.50 -24.70 -6.48
CA ALA A 74 -15.38 -23.72 -7.10
C ALA A 74 -15.29 -23.76 -8.64
N GLU A 75 -16.33 -23.25 -9.30
CA GLU A 75 -16.25 -22.84 -10.70
C GLU A 75 -15.59 -21.46 -10.76
N VAL A 76 -14.49 -21.34 -11.49
CA VAL A 76 -13.71 -20.10 -11.55
C VAL A 76 -13.90 -19.42 -12.89
N VAL A 77 -14.39 -18.18 -12.85
CA VAL A 77 -14.54 -17.31 -14.02
C VAL A 77 -13.51 -16.20 -13.91
N VAL A 78 -12.56 -16.16 -14.83
CA VAL A 78 -11.58 -15.07 -14.93
C VAL A 78 -12.02 -14.13 -16.05
N ALA A 79 -12.35 -12.89 -15.68
CA ALA A 79 -12.86 -11.89 -16.61
C ALA A 79 -12.19 -10.55 -16.32
N LEU A 80 -11.13 -10.25 -17.06
CA LEU A 80 -10.29 -9.07 -16.84
C LEU A 80 -10.83 -7.85 -17.58
N ASN A 81 -10.48 -6.65 -17.09
CA ASN A 81 -10.77 -5.36 -17.75
C ASN A 81 -12.27 -5.10 -17.99
N LEU A 82 -13.13 -5.58 -17.07
CA LEU A 82 -14.57 -5.33 -17.16
C LEU A 82 -14.90 -3.85 -16.96
N THR A 83 -15.80 -3.33 -17.79
CA THR A 83 -16.49 -2.07 -17.49
C THR A 83 -17.40 -2.24 -16.27
N PRO A 84 -17.81 -1.15 -15.60
CA PRO A 84 -18.78 -1.22 -14.50
C PRO A 84 -20.06 -1.99 -14.87
N ASP A 85 -20.60 -1.78 -16.07
CA ASP A 85 -21.81 -2.47 -16.53
C ASP A 85 -21.58 -3.97 -16.76
N GLN A 86 -20.44 -4.34 -17.35
CA GLN A 86 -20.08 -5.75 -17.53
C GLN A 86 -19.85 -6.46 -16.19
N LEU A 87 -19.24 -5.77 -15.23
CA LEU A 87 -19.08 -6.28 -13.86
C LEU A 87 -20.45 -6.55 -13.23
N ASN A 88 -21.37 -5.58 -13.31
CA ASN A 88 -22.73 -5.69 -12.78
C ASN A 88 -23.53 -6.82 -13.46
N GLU A 89 -23.27 -7.10 -14.74
CA GLU A 89 -23.91 -8.24 -15.41
C GLU A 89 -23.34 -9.58 -14.93
N GLN A 90 -22.02 -9.71 -14.85
CA GLN A 90 -21.39 -10.96 -14.44
C GLN A 90 -21.62 -11.29 -12.96
N ILE A 91 -21.67 -10.28 -12.09
CA ILE A 91 -21.82 -10.49 -10.65
C ILE A 91 -23.15 -11.16 -10.27
N LYS A 92 -24.19 -11.03 -11.11
CA LYS A 92 -25.50 -11.68 -10.92
C LYS A 92 -25.41 -13.20 -10.75
N ARG A 93 -24.34 -13.82 -11.27
CA ARG A 93 -24.13 -15.27 -11.23
C ARG A 93 -23.07 -15.71 -10.22
N ALA A 94 -22.35 -14.76 -9.61
CA ALA A 94 -21.20 -15.04 -8.76
C ALA A 94 -21.61 -15.20 -7.28
N ASP A 95 -21.08 -16.23 -6.63
CA ASP A 95 -21.20 -16.42 -5.18
C ASP A 95 -20.05 -15.73 -4.43
N ALA A 96 -18.91 -15.53 -5.10
CA ALA A 96 -17.78 -14.77 -4.60
C ALA A 96 -17.09 -13.96 -5.69
N LEU A 97 -16.48 -12.85 -5.29
CA LEU A 97 -15.72 -11.95 -6.14
C LEU A 97 -14.30 -11.79 -5.58
N ILE A 98 -13.28 -11.93 -6.43
CA ILE A 98 -11.89 -11.65 -6.09
C ILE A 98 -11.40 -10.46 -6.91
N VAL A 99 -10.94 -9.43 -6.20
CA VAL A 99 -10.42 -8.17 -6.76
C VAL A 99 -9.01 -7.88 -6.25
N ARG A 100 -8.35 -6.91 -6.87
CA ARG A 100 -7.14 -6.25 -6.37
C ARG A 100 -7.41 -4.75 -6.17
N SER A 101 -6.91 -3.87 -7.03
CA SER A 101 -6.96 -2.42 -6.82
C SER A 101 -7.74 -1.68 -7.92
N ALA A 102 -7.82 -2.26 -9.12
CA ALA A 102 -8.44 -1.64 -10.28
C ALA A 102 -9.97 -1.74 -10.25
N THR A 103 -10.52 -2.92 -9.95
CA THR A 103 -11.97 -3.12 -9.91
C THR A 103 -12.56 -2.38 -8.71
N LYS A 104 -13.57 -1.54 -8.96
CA LYS A 104 -14.31 -0.83 -7.91
C LYS A 104 -15.58 -1.61 -7.58
N VAL A 105 -15.68 -2.12 -6.36
CA VAL A 105 -16.83 -2.87 -5.85
C VAL A 105 -17.76 -1.89 -5.16
N THR A 106 -18.50 -1.13 -5.96
CA THR A 106 -19.43 -0.08 -5.50
C THR A 106 -20.77 -0.68 -5.04
N ARG A 107 -21.64 0.13 -4.42
CA ARG A 107 -23.03 -0.25 -4.10
C ARG A 107 -23.76 -0.92 -5.28
N ALA A 108 -23.58 -0.42 -6.50
CA ALA A 108 -24.21 -0.97 -7.71
C ALA A 108 -23.87 -2.45 -7.95
N VAL A 109 -22.67 -2.89 -7.55
CA VAL A 109 -22.25 -4.30 -7.66
C VAL A 109 -23.05 -5.17 -6.70
N PHE A 110 -23.27 -4.70 -5.46
CA PHE A 110 -24.05 -5.43 -4.46
C PHE A 110 -25.56 -5.44 -4.80
N GLU A 111 -26.08 -4.33 -5.31
CA GLU A 111 -27.45 -4.22 -5.86
C GLU A 111 -27.65 -5.22 -7.01
N ALA A 112 -26.73 -5.24 -7.98
CA ALA A 112 -26.80 -6.14 -9.12
C ALA A 112 -26.69 -7.62 -8.69
N ALA A 113 -25.89 -7.92 -7.68
CA ALA A 113 -25.78 -9.27 -7.11
C ALA A 113 -27.07 -9.72 -6.40
N ASN A 114 -27.94 -8.79 -5.99
CA ASN A 114 -29.23 -9.05 -5.34
C ASN A 114 -29.15 -10.09 -4.20
N GLY A 115 -28.14 -9.95 -3.34
CA GLY A 115 -27.88 -10.86 -2.22
C GLY A 115 -27.24 -12.21 -2.59
N GLY A 116 -26.95 -12.47 -3.88
CA GLY A 116 -26.24 -13.66 -4.34
C GLY A 116 -24.76 -13.68 -3.96
N LEU A 117 -24.11 -12.52 -3.98
CA LEU A 117 -22.68 -12.37 -3.66
C LEU A 117 -22.44 -12.52 -2.15
N LYS A 118 -21.79 -13.61 -1.74
CA LYS A 118 -21.57 -13.94 -0.31
C LYS A 118 -20.23 -13.44 0.22
N VAL A 119 -19.21 -13.33 -0.64
CA VAL A 119 -17.85 -12.92 -0.23
C VAL A 119 -17.18 -12.06 -1.30
N VAL A 120 -16.56 -10.96 -0.88
CA VAL A 120 -15.57 -10.21 -1.66
C VAL A 120 -14.19 -10.42 -1.05
N GLY A 121 -13.28 -11.01 -1.81
CA GLY A 121 -11.89 -11.18 -1.45
C GLY A 121 -11.00 -10.15 -2.14
N ARG A 122 -10.34 -9.27 -1.38
CA ARG A 122 -9.32 -8.38 -1.92
C ARG A 122 -7.93 -8.98 -1.74
N ALA A 123 -7.26 -9.25 -2.85
CA ALA A 123 -5.84 -9.62 -2.89
C ALA A 123 -4.95 -8.38 -2.64
N GLY A 124 -4.98 -7.88 -1.41
CA GLY A 124 -4.23 -6.71 -0.94
C GLY A 124 -4.52 -6.40 0.53
N VAL A 125 -3.85 -5.38 1.09
CA VAL A 125 -4.04 -4.98 2.50
C VAL A 125 -5.22 -4.03 2.69
N GLY A 126 -5.35 -3.02 1.83
CA GLY A 126 -6.48 -2.08 1.91
C GLY A 126 -7.79 -2.73 1.50
N VAL A 127 -8.90 -2.03 1.76
CA VAL A 127 -10.24 -2.35 1.22
C VAL A 127 -10.91 -1.11 0.61
N ASP A 128 -10.12 -0.10 0.26
CA ASP A 128 -10.50 1.24 -0.25
C ASP A 128 -11.37 1.21 -1.52
N ASN A 129 -11.26 0.17 -2.35
CA ASN A 129 -12.06 -0.04 -3.56
C ASN A 129 -13.32 -0.89 -3.35
N VAL A 130 -13.71 -1.15 -2.10
CA VAL A 130 -14.91 -1.92 -1.75
C VAL A 130 -15.81 -1.09 -0.84
N ASP A 131 -17.08 -0.94 -1.22
CA ASP A 131 -18.09 -0.29 -0.37
C ASP A 131 -18.47 -1.23 0.79
N LEU A 132 -17.82 -1.02 1.95
CA LEU A 132 -18.05 -1.82 3.15
C LEU A 132 -19.45 -1.64 3.73
N GLY A 133 -20.07 -0.47 3.51
CA GLY A 133 -21.43 -0.19 3.96
C GLY A 133 -22.42 -1.05 3.19
N ALA A 134 -22.37 -0.98 1.86
CA ALA A 134 -23.17 -1.83 0.99
C ALA A 134 -22.88 -3.32 1.22
N ALA A 135 -21.60 -3.72 1.38
CA ALA A 135 -21.28 -5.11 1.70
C ALA A 135 -22.00 -5.60 2.96
N THR A 136 -22.03 -4.77 4.02
CA THR A 136 -22.71 -5.08 5.27
C THR A 136 -24.23 -5.15 5.10
N GLU A 137 -24.83 -4.19 4.40
CA GLU A 137 -26.28 -4.13 4.11
C GLU A 137 -26.77 -5.39 3.38
N TYR A 138 -25.99 -5.89 2.42
CA TYR A 138 -26.33 -7.06 1.61
C TYR A 138 -25.83 -8.39 2.21
N GLY A 139 -25.28 -8.39 3.43
CA GLY A 139 -24.80 -9.60 4.10
C GLY A 139 -23.58 -10.25 3.42
N CYS A 140 -22.78 -9.45 2.71
CA CYS A 140 -21.58 -9.89 2.00
C CYS A 140 -20.33 -9.70 2.87
N LEU A 141 -19.55 -10.76 3.05
CA LEU A 141 -18.30 -10.70 3.81
C LEU A 141 -17.16 -10.12 2.97
N VAL A 142 -16.42 -9.16 3.53
CA VAL A 142 -15.21 -8.62 2.90
C VAL A 142 -13.97 -9.19 3.61
N VAL A 143 -13.07 -9.82 2.85
CA VAL A 143 -11.82 -10.39 3.34
C VAL A 143 -10.63 -9.82 2.58
N ASN A 144 -9.51 -9.60 3.27
CA ASN A 144 -8.26 -9.07 2.69
C ASN A 144 -7.05 -9.91 3.13
N ALA A 145 -5.85 -9.59 2.64
CA ALA A 145 -4.59 -10.13 3.18
C ALA A 145 -3.78 -9.02 3.86
N PRO A 146 -3.89 -8.89 5.19
CA PRO A 146 -3.31 -7.76 5.93
C PRO A 146 -1.78 -7.84 6.11
N THR A 147 -1.11 -8.89 5.64
CA THR A 147 0.37 -9.07 5.74
C THR A 147 1.05 -9.24 4.39
N ALA A 148 0.27 -9.41 3.33
CA ALA A 148 0.70 -9.83 2.00
C ALA A 148 1.86 -9.01 1.43
N ASN A 149 1.69 -7.69 1.41
CA ASN A 149 2.64 -6.78 0.78
C ASN A 149 3.57 -6.10 1.80
N THR A 150 3.62 -6.56 3.07
CA THR A 150 4.34 -5.85 4.13
C THR A 150 5.82 -5.68 3.78
N VAL A 151 6.47 -6.77 3.34
CA VAL A 151 7.88 -6.77 2.98
C VAL A 151 8.12 -5.98 1.70
N ALA A 152 7.34 -6.24 0.65
CA ALA A 152 7.48 -5.54 -0.63
C ALA A 152 7.27 -4.02 -0.50
N ALA A 153 6.28 -3.57 0.28
CA ALA A 153 6.07 -2.14 0.55
C ALA A 153 7.22 -1.52 1.35
N ALA A 154 7.78 -2.25 2.31
CA ALA A 154 8.94 -1.79 3.07
C ALA A 154 10.19 -1.69 2.19
N GLU A 155 10.42 -2.66 1.31
CA GLU A 155 11.50 -2.65 0.33
C GLU A 155 11.34 -1.49 -0.65
N HIS A 156 10.13 -1.24 -1.14
CA HIS A 156 9.85 -0.10 -2.00
C HIS A 156 10.09 1.23 -1.29
N GLY A 157 9.67 1.37 -0.03
CA GLY A 157 9.97 2.55 0.79
C GLY A 157 11.48 2.82 0.95
N ILE A 158 12.28 1.76 1.19
CA ILE A 158 13.74 1.87 1.25
C ILE A 158 14.36 2.17 -0.13
N ALA A 159 13.82 1.61 -1.20
CA ALA A 159 14.26 1.92 -2.56
C ALA A 159 14.05 3.41 -2.88
N LEU A 160 12.86 3.95 -2.58
CA LEU A 160 12.56 5.38 -2.75
C LEU A 160 13.41 6.27 -1.85
N LEU A 161 13.67 5.87 -0.61
CA LEU A 161 14.58 6.57 0.30
C LEU A 161 15.99 6.71 -0.33
N CYS A 162 16.56 5.61 -0.84
CA CYS A 162 17.87 5.60 -1.49
C CYS A 162 17.87 6.41 -2.80
N ALA A 163 16.83 6.24 -3.62
CA ALA A 163 16.69 6.94 -4.91
C ALA A 163 16.62 8.46 -4.71
N LEU A 164 15.86 8.90 -3.72
CA LEU A 164 15.68 10.30 -3.35
C LEU A 164 16.96 10.88 -2.73
N ALA A 165 17.68 10.13 -1.89
CA ALA A 165 18.95 10.58 -1.31
C ALA A 165 20.05 10.79 -2.37
N ARG A 166 19.98 10.07 -3.50
CA ARG A 166 21.05 10.01 -4.52
C ARG A 166 20.65 10.54 -5.90
N ASN A 167 19.49 11.18 -6.02
CA ASN A 167 18.97 11.75 -7.28
C ASN A 167 18.93 10.72 -8.43
N VAL A 168 18.60 9.45 -8.14
CA VAL A 168 18.75 8.35 -9.10
C VAL A 168 17.90 8.55 -10.34
N ALA A 169 16.63 8.93 -10.17
CA ALA A 169 15.71 9.16 -11.29
C ALA A 169 16.17 10.34 -12.18
N GLN A 170 16.62 11.43 -11.55
CA GLN A 170 17.14 12.60 -12.27
C GLN A 170 18.44 12.28 -13.00
N ALA A 171 19.34 11.50 -12.41
CA ALA A 171 20.57 11.06 -13.05
C ALA A 171 20.31 10.16 -14.26
N ASP A 172 19.40 9.19 -14.15
CA ASP A 172 19.00 8.35 -15.29
C ASP A 172 18.39 9.19 -16.42
N ALA A 173 17.48 10.11 -16.10
CA ALA A 173 16.89 11.02 -17.08
C ALA A 173 17.94 11.92 -17.77
N SER A 174 18.89 12.48 -17.01
CA SER A 174 20.02 13.26 -17.56
C SER A 174 20.83 12.44 -18.56
N MET A 175 21.22 11.21 -18.18
CA MET A 175 22.03 10.33 -19.02
C MET A 175 21.31 9.92 -20.31
N ARG A 176 20.02 9.58 -20.22
CA ARG A 176 19.18 9.29 -21.40
C ARG A 176 19.00 10.50 -22.31
N GLY A 177 19.00 11.69 -21.74
CA GLY A 177 19.01 12.96 -22.47
C GLY A 177 20.37 13.34 -23.04
N GLY A 178 21.40 12.49 -22.94
CA GLY A 178 22.74 12.75 -23.45
C GLY A 178 23.56 13.77 -22.63
N LYS A 179 23.15 14.07 -21.40
CA LYS A 179 23.81 15.04 -20.52
C LYS A 179 24.63 14.34 -19.43
N TRP A 180 25.81 14.88 -19.12
CA TRP A 180 26.67 14.43 -18.02
C TRP A 180 26.73 15.50 -16.90
N GLU A 181 25.75 15.51 -16.00
CA GLU A 181 25.55 16.58 -15.01
C GLU A 181 26.06 16.21 -13.60
N ARG A 182 27.20 15.52 -13.50
CA ARG A 182 27.75 15.01 -12.23
C ARG A 182 27.84 16.08 -11.12
N GLY A 183 28.21 17.31 -11.46
CA GLY A 183 28.36 18.41 -10.50
C GLY A 183 27.05 18.95 -9.93
N LYS A 184 25.92 18.78 -10.64
CA LYS A 184 24.59 19.27 -10.22
C LYS A 184 23.83 18.25 -9.38
N LEU A 185 24.20 16.97 -9.46
CA LEU A 185 23.46 15.86 -8.85
C LEU A 185 24.14 15.37 -7.55
N VAL A 186 24.52 16.29 -6.68
CA VAL A 186 25.11 15.97 -5.38
C VAL A 186 24.03 15.37 -4.48
N GLY A 187 24.23 14.12 -4.06
CA GLY A 187 23.33 13.43 -3.13
C GLY A 187 23.64 13.76 -1.68
N VAL A 188 22.81 13.24 -0.77
CA VAL A 188 23.03 13.31 0.68
C VAL A 188 23.35 11.94 1.25
N SER A 189 24.23 11.90 2.26
CA SER A 189 24.45 10.68 3.03
C SER A 189 23.28 10.45 3.99
N MET A 190 22.83 9.19 4.08
CA MET A 190 21.81 8.77 5.05
C MET A 190 22.41 8.43 6.43
N VAL A 191 23.70 8.11 6.49
CA VAL A 191 24.39 7.79 7.74
C VAL A 191 24.31 8.98 8.70
N ASP A 192 24.02 8.70 9.97
CA ASP A 192 23.82 9.66 11.06
C ASP A 192 22.66 10.65 10.85
N LYS A 193 21.83 10.45 9.82
CA LYS A 193 20.58 11.19 9.64
C LYS A 193 19.44 10.50 10.37
N THR A 194 18.43 11.29 10.73
CA THR A 194 17.23 10.82 11.41
C THR A 194 16.13 10.52 10.39
N LEU A 195 15.66 9.27 10.36
CA LEU A 195 14.43 8.87 9.70
C LEU A 195 13.28 8.90 10.72
N ALA A 196 12.30 9.77 10.49
CA ALA A 196 11.02 9.77 11.17
C ALA A 196 10.03 8.85 10.43
N VAL A 197 9.71 7.72 11.05
CA VAL A 197 8.74 6.75 10.56
C VAL A 197 7.36 7.12 11.09
N MET A 198 6.46 7.55 10.21
CA MET A 198 5.11 7.97 10.59
C MET A 198 4.17 6.78 10.42
N GLY A 199 3.73 6.18 11.53
CA GLY A 199 3.04 4.89 11.57
C GLY A 199 4.02 3.73 11.79
N PHE A 200 3.96 3.10 12.97
CA PHE A 200 4.84 2.01 13.42
C PHE A 200 4.10 0.67 13.41
N GLY A 201 3.33 0.45 12.34
CA GLY A 201 2.67 -0.82 12.06
C GLY A 201 3.61 -1.85 11.42
N LYS A 202 3.02 -2.80 10.68
CA LYS A 202 3.77 -3.89 10.03
C LYS A 202 4.82 -3.38 9.02
N VAL A 203 4.44 -2.43 8.16
CA VAL A 203 5.36 -1.87 7.14
C VAL A 203 6.37 -0.94 7.80
N GLY A 204 5.91 -0.01 8.64
CA GLY A 204 6.78 0.97 9.29
C GLY A 204 7.88 0.34 10.15
N SER A 205 7.58 -0.74 10.87
CA SER A 205 8.60 -1.48 11.63
C SER A 205 9.64 -2.18 10.74
N GLU A 206 9.22 -2.75 9.59
CA GLU A 206 10.15 -3.33 8.62
C GLU A 206 11.01 -2.27 7.90
N VAL A 207 10.48 -1.08 7.66
CA VAL A 207 11.24 0.08 7.16
C VAL A 207 12.23 0.56 8.22
N ALA A 208 11.79 0.75 9.46
CA ALA A 208 12.64 1.15 10.57
C ALA A 208 13.84 0.21 10.76
N ARG A 209 13.59 -1.10 10.75
CA ARG A 209 14.63 -2.13 10.85
C ARG A 209 15.67 -2.01 9.73
N ARG A 210 15.25 -1.81 8.48
CA ARG A 210 16.15 -1.66 7.31
C ARG A 210 16.91 -0.33 7.34
N ALA A 211 16.25 0.77 7.67
CA ALA A 211 16.86 2.09 7.77
C ALA A 211 17.96 2.16 8.83
N ARG A 212 17.77 1.49 9.98
CA ARG A 212 18.84 1.31 10.97
C ARG A 212 20.05 0.58 10.39
N GLY A 213 19.82 -0.44 9.57
CA GLY A 213 20.89 -1.15 8.85
C GLY A 213 21.66 -0.26 7.85
N LEU A 214 21.07 0.85 7.40
CA LEU A 214 21.72 1.88 6.58
C LEU A 214 22.47 2.93 7.40
N GLY A 215 22.57 2.76 8.72
CA GLY A 215 23.26 3.69 9.62
C GLY A 215 22.43 4.93 9.99
N MET A 216 21.12 4.89 9.81
CA MET A 216 20.23 5.99 10.23
C MET A 216 19.85 5.88 11.70
N THR A 217 19.66 7.03 12.35
CA THR A 217 18.88 7.09 13.60
C THR A 217 17.40 7.00 13.24
N VAL A 218 16.63 6.13 13.92
CA VAL A 218 15.20 5.96 13.61
C VAL A 218 14.35 6.32 14.82
N ILE A 219 13.41 7.24 14.58
CA ILE A 219 12.32 7.59 15.50
C ILE A 219 10.99 7.27 14.82
N ALA A 220 9.94 7.04 15.59
CA ALA A 220 8.63 6.78 15.04
C ALA A 220 7.51 7.50 15.78
N HIS A 221 6.49 7.90 15.06
CA HIS A 221 5.25 8.39 15.63
C HIS A 221 4.12 7.42 15.29
N ASP A 222 3.51 6.82 16.33
CA ASP A 222 2.29 6.02 16.19
C ASP A 222 1.55 5.98 17.53
N PRO A 223 0.36 6.56 17.65
CA PRO A 223 -0.38 6.63 18.91
C PRO A 223 -0.90 5.26 19.39
N TYR A 224 -0.85 4.23 18.55
CA TYR A 224 -1.34 2.88 18.87
C TYR A 224 -0.21 1.86 19.01
N ALA A 225 1.04 2.24 18.77
CA ALA A 225 2.17 1.34 18.87
C ALA A 225 2.60 1.10 20.33
N SER A 226 3.09 -0.11 20.58
CA SER A 226 3.67 -0.48 21.87
C SER A 226 5.11 0.04 21.96
N GLU A 227 5.40 0.82 23.01
CA GLU A 227 6.75 1.31 23.29
C GLU A 227 7.77 0.18 23.40
N ASP A 228 7.43 -0.93 24.06
CA ASP A 228 8.33 -2.08 24.22
C ASP A 228 8.71 -2.71 22.88
N LYS A 229 7.76 -2.80 21.94
CA LYS A 229 8.03 -3.31 20.58
C LYS A 229 8.97 -2.38 19.81
N ALA A 230 8.76 -1.07 19.90
CA ALA A 230 9.64 -0.09 19.26
C ALA A 230 11.05 -0.14 19.87
N ARG A 231 11.14 -0.14 21.20
CA ARG A 231 12.39 -0.23 21.96
C ARG A 231 13.19 -1.48 21.61
N ALA A 232 12.53 -2.63 21.48
CA ALA A 232 13.16 -3.90 21.08
C ALA A 232 13.78 -3.83 19.67
N GLN A 233 13.31 -2.92 18.80
CA GLN A 233 13.89 -2.66 17.48
C GLN A 233 14.90 -1.50 17.48
N GLY A 234 15.22 -0.93 18.64
CA GLY A 234 16.06 0.26 18.76
C GLY A 234 15.43 1.51 18.18
N VAL A 235 14.10 1.61 18.22
CA VAL A 235 13.31 2.75 17.75
C VAL A 235 12.67 3.46 18.94
N GLN A 236 12.78 4.78 18.97
CA GLN A 236 12.11 5.61 19.96
C GLN A 236 10.74 6.05 19.43
N LEU A 237 9.66 5.77 20.18
CA LEU A 237 8.37 6.41 19.93
C LEU A 237 8.39 7.86 20.43
N VAL A 238 7.88 8.78 19.61
CA VAL A 238 7.87 10.21 19.88
C VAL A 238 6.52 10.83 19.50
N SER A 239 6.27 12.06 19.97
CA SER A 239 5.11 12.83 19.54
C SER A 239 5.21 13.20 18.05
N PHE A 240 4.09 13.59 17.44
CA PHE A 240 4.07 14.02 16.04
C PHE A 240 4.99 15.23 15.83
N ASP A 241 4.86 16.24 16.69
CA ASP A 241 5.66 17.47 16.63
C ASP A 241 7.16 17.19 16.87
N ASP A 242 7.50 16.28 17.78
CA ASP A 242 8.91 15.85 17.98
C ASP A 242 9.46 15.14 16.74
N ALA A 243 8.64 14.32 16.06
CA ALA A 243 9.05 13.65 14.82
C ALA A 243 9.34 14.68 13.72
N LEU A 244 8.46 15.68 13.56
CA LEU A 244 8.64 16.78 12.60
C LEU A 244 9.91 17.58 12.89
N ALA A 245 10.15 17.97 14.14
CA ALA A 245 11.31 18.77 14.52
C ALA A 245 12.65 18.03 14.35
N ARG A 246 12.66 16.69 14.44
CA ARG A 246 13.89 15.87 14.44
C ARG A 246 14.18 15.18 13.11
N GLY A 247 13.17 14.90 12.29
CA GLY A 247 13.32 14.13 11.05
C GLY A 247 14.10 14.88 9.97
N ASP A 248 15.15 14.26 9.43
CA ASP A 248 15.80 14.69 8.19
C ASP A 248 15.12 14.02 6.98
N PHE A 249 14.61 12.82 7.20
CA PHE A 249 13.77 12.05 6.27
C PHE A 249 12.48 11.64 6.97
N PHE A 250 11.38 11.61 6.23
CA PHE A 250 10.07 11.16 6.68
C PHE A 250 9.60 10.02 5.79
N SER A 251 9.20 8.89 6.38
CA SER A 251 8.58 7.79 5.65
C SER A 251 7.20 7.50 6.23
N LEU A 252 6.17 7.68 5.39
CA LEU A 252 4.77 7.58 5.81
C LEU A 252 4.25 6.16 5.61
N HIS A 253 3.67 5.61 6.68
CA HIS A 253 3.10 4.27 6.80
C HIS A 253 1.77 4.26 7.58
N MET A 254 1.13 5.42 7.71
CA MET A 254 -0.16 5.58 8.38
C MET A 254 -1.31 5.17 7.44
N PRO A 255 -2.40 4.59 7.96
CA PRO A 255 -3.62 4.43 7.19
C PRO A 255 -4.23 5.81 6.86
N LEU A 256 -5.03 5.90 5.80
CA LEU A 256 -5.86 7.07 5.54
C LEU A 256 -7.15 6.99 6.37
N THR A 257 -7.34 7.96 7.24
CA THR A 257 -8.48 8.10 8.17
C THR A 257 -8.83 9.58 8.28
N PRO A 258 -9.99 9.96 8.85
CA PRO A 258 -10.29 11.37 9.10
C PRO A 258 -9.21 12.09 9.92
N GLY A 259 -8.52 11.39 10.83
CA GLY A 259 -7.45 11.98 11.65
C GLY A 259 -6.07 12.03 10.97
N THR A 260 -5.86 11.30 9.88
CA THR A 260 -4.60 11.28 9.13
C THR A 260 -4.71 11.91 7.75
N LYS A 261 -5.93 12.24 7.30
CA LYS A 261 -6.18 12.97 6.06
C LYS A 261 -5.54 14.35 6.16
N LYS A 262 -4.66 14.66 5.21
CA LYS A 262 -3.92 15.92 5.11
C LYS A 262 -3.16 16.25 6.41
N MET A 263 -2.68 15.23 7.10
CA MET A 263 -1.89 15.40 8.33
C MET A 263 -0.55 16.08 8.04
N PHE A 264 0.03 15.83 6.87
CA PHE A 264 1.16 16.58 6.33
C PHE A 264 0.65 17.73 5.48
N ASN A 265 0.31 18.84 6.13
CA ASN A 265 -0.18 20.11 5.56
C ASN A 265 0.85 21.24 5.76
N ASP A 266 0.48 22.49 5.46
CA ASP A 266 1.38 23.64 5.62
C ASP A 266 1.93 23.80 7.05
N ASP A 267 1.08 23.60 8.06
CA ASP A 267 1.50 23.70 9.47
C ASP A 267 2.52 22.61 9.84
N ALA A 268 2.32 21.38 9.34
CA ALA A 268 3.26 20.29 9.53
C ALA A 268 4.59 20.59 8.83
N PHE A 269 4.54 21.03 7.57
CA PHE A 269 5.75 21.39 6.81
C PHE A 269 6.47 22.62 7.35
N ALA A 270 5.79 23.53 8.05
CA ALA A 270 6.43 24.65 8.73
C ALA A 270 7.29 24.22 9.94
N LYS A 271 7.01 23.05 10.51
CA LYS A 271 7.70 22.51 11.70
C LYS A 271 8.88 21.57 11.36
N ILE A 272 9.04 21.17 10.11
CA ILE A 272 10.14 20.27 9.71
C ILE A 272 11.47 21.01 9.64
N LYS A 273 12.57 20.27 9.67
CA LYS A 273 13.88 20.80 9.31
C LYS A 273 13.90 21.24 7.85
N LYS A 274 14.41 22.45 7.58
CA LYS A 274 14.63 22.91 6.22
C LYS A 274 15.50 21.92 5.45
N GLY A 275 15.09 21.57 4.24
CA GLY A 275 15.77 20.57 3.40
C GLY A 275 15.42 19.12 3.74
N ALA A 276 14.36 18.89 4.53
CA ALA A 276 13.85 17.56 4.82
C ALA A 276 13.35 16.84 3.56
N ARG A 277 13.22 15.52 3.64
CA ARG A 277 12.85 14.65 2.52
C ARG A 277 11.69 13.76 2.89
N VAL A 278 10.69 13.63 2.01
CA VAL A 278 9.42 12.96 2.34
C VAL A 278 9.14 11.80 1.39
N ILE A 279 8.81 10.63 1.94
CA ILE A 279 8.45 9.42 1.19
C ILE A 279 7.05 8.98 1.60
N ASN A 280 6.17 8.75 0.64
CA ASN A 280 4.85 8.16 0.89
C ASN A 280 4.63 6.91 0.03
N VAL A 281 4.62 5.76 0.70
CA VAL A 281 4.28 4.44 0.12
C VAL A 281 3.05 3.84 0.82
N ALA A 282 2.27 4.68 1.51
CA ALA A 282 1.14 4.25 2.31
C ALA A 282 -0.18 4.47 1.59
N ARG A 283 -0.69 5.71 1.64
CA ARG A 283 -1.94 6.11 1.02
C ARG A 283 -1.86 7.56 0.55
N GLY A 284 -2.46 7.83 -0.60
CA GLY A 284 -2.73 9.20 -1.04
C GLY A 284 -3.61 9.96 -0.06
N GLY A 285 -3.51 11.28 -0.05
CA GLY A 285 -4.30 12.14 0.82
C GLY A 285 -3.87 12.18 2.30
N VAL A 286 -2.82 11.44 2.71
CA VAL A 286 -2.14 11.67 4.01
C VAL A 286 -1.33 12.97 3.97
N ILE A 287 -0.75 13.24 2.81
CA ILE A 287 -0.11 14.52 2.47
C ILE A 287 -1.17 15.38 1.77
N ASP A 288 -1.19 16.67 2.09
CA ASP A 288 -1.84 17.67 1.24
C ASP A 288 -0.91 18.02 0.08
N ASP A 289 -1.31 17.65 -1.14
CA ASP A 289 -0.46 17.78 -2.34
C ASP A 289 -0.10 19.25 -2.66
N ASP A 290 -1.02 20.18 -2.39
CA ASP A 290 -0.77 21.62 -2.59
C ASP A 290 0.21 22.15 -1.53
N ALA A 291 0.08 21.70 -0.28
CA ALA A 291 1.03 22.06 0.77
C ALA A 291 2.43 21.49 0.50
N LEU A 292 2.52 20.25 0.01
CA LEU A 292 3.80 19.65 -0.38
C LEU A 292 4.44 20.42 -1.54
N ALA A 293 3.65 20.83 -2.54
CA ALA A 293 4.14 21.67 -3.63
C ALA A 293 4.75 22.99 -3.12
N ARG A 294 4.05 23.71 -2.23
CA ARG A 294 4.58 24.94 -1.60
C ARG A 294 5.82 24.67 -0.75
N ALA A 295 5.86 23.54 -0.04
CA ALA A 295 7.01 23.15 0.78
C ALA A 295 8.24 22.81 -0.08
N LEU A 296 8.04 22.23 -1.26
CA LEU A 296 9.09 22.01 -2.26
C LEU A 296 9.59 23.34 -2.84
N ASP A 297 8.69 24.24 -3.22
CA ASP A 297 9.04 25.55 -3.79
C ASP A 297 9.83 26.44 -2.83
N SER A 298 9.47 26.40 -1.54
CA SER A 298 10.18 27.15 -0.49
C SER A 298 11.49 26.49 -0.04
N GLY A 299 11.76 25.25 -0.46
CA GLY A 299 12.90 24.46 -0.02
C GLY A 299 12.80 23.96 1.43
N ALA A 300 11.63 24.08 2.07
CA ALA A 300 11.36 23.42 3.35
C ALA A 300 11.51 21.90 3.18
N VAL A 301 10.92 21.35 2.12
CA VAL A 301 11.16 20.00 1.63
C VAL A 301 12.12 20.07 0.46
N ALA A 302 13.26 19.38 0.54
CA ALA A 302 14.21 19.31 -0.57
C ALA A 302 13.72 18.38 -1.69
N ALA A 303 13.10 17.25 -1.34
CA ALA A 303 12.60 16.30 -2.32
C ALA A 303 11.52 15.40 -1.73
N ALA A 304 10.64 14.90 -2.60
CA ALA A 304 9.60 13.94 -2.25
C ALA A 304 9.58 12.74 -3.22
N ALA A 305 9.21 11.58 -2.71
CA ALA A 305 8.98 10.36 -3.50
C ALA A 305 7.64 9.73 -3.11
N LEU A 306 6.73 9.61 -4.07
CA LEU A 306 5.35 9.19 -3.86
C LEU A 306 5.03 7.99 -4.75
N ASP A 307 4.50 6.93 -4.16
CA ASP A 307 3.97 5.74 -4.86
C ASP A 307 2.43 5.77 -4.96
N VAL A 308 1.80 6.70 -4.24
CA VAL A 308 0.34 6.76 -4.03
C VAL A 308 -0.16 8.20 -4.16
N PHE A 309 -1.37 8.36 -4.69
CA PHE A 309 -2.03 9.65 -4.95
C PHE A 309 -3.48 9.64 -4.44
N GLU A 310 -4.08 10.80 -4.15
CA GLU A 310 -5.49 10.85 -3.69
C GLU A 310 -6.46 10.32 -4.77
N GLU A 311 -6.18 10.63 -6.04
CA GLU A 311 -6.84 10.07 -7.21
C GLU A 311 -5.86 9.17 -7.98
N GLU A 312 -6.23 7.92 -8.25
CA GLU A 312 -5.41 6.94 -8.98
C GLU A 312 -6.18 6.36 -10.18
N PRO A 313 -5.72 6.58 -11.44
CA PRO A 313 -4.50 7.31 -11.81
C PRO A 313 -4.60 8.82 -11.58
N PRO A 314 -3.52 9.50 -11.17
CA PRO A 314 -3.56 10.94 -10.98
C PRO A 314 -3.71 11.64 -12.32
N LYS A 315 -4.46 12.74 -12.32
CA LYS A 315 -4.45 13.67 -13.47
C LYS A 315 -3.03 14.21 -13.60
N VAL A 316 -2.49 14.21 -14.82
CA VAL A 316 -1.13 14.73 -15.05
C VAL A 316 -1.19 16.24 -15.25
N GLU A 317 -2.15 16.71 -16.05
CA GLU A 317 -2.34 18.13 -16.33
C GLU A 317 -2.88 18.86 -15.10
N GLY A 318 -2.22 19.96 -14.73
CA GLY A 318 -2.62 20.81 -13.60
C GLY A 318 -2.38 20.19 -12.21
N HIS A 319 -1.82 18.99 -12.12
CA HIS A 319 -1.53 18.38 -10.82
C HIS A 319 -0.34 19.06 -10.16
N PRO A 320 -0.44 19.47 -8.89
CA PRO A 320 0.59 20.29 -8.24
C PRO A 320 1.95 19.57 -8.20
N LEU A 321 1.98 18.25 -8.03
CA LEU A 321 3.24 17.51 -7.84
C LEU A 321 3.83 16.87 -9.11
N ILE A 322 3.02 16.60 -10.14
CA ILE A 322 3.46 15.86 -11.32
C ILE A 322 4.02 16.84 -12.34
N GLY A 323 5.12 16.47 -13.00
CA GLY A 323 5.80 17.34 -13.97
C GLY A 323 6.68 18.43 -13.34
N ARG A 324 6.77 18.49 -12.00
CA ARG A 324 7.77 19.29 -11.30
C ARG A 324 9.16 18.65 -11.49
N PHE A 325 9.88 19.08 -12.52
CA PHE A 325 11.32 18.85 -12.59
C PHE A 325 12.02 19.99 -11.86
N ALA A 326 12.86 19.66 -10.88
CA ALA A 326 13.71 20.64 -10.23
C ALA A 326 14.72 21.17 -11.28
N GLU A 327 14.38 22.27 -11.95
CA GLU A 327 15.36 23.08 -12.66
C GLU A 327 16.23 23.74 -11.60
N THR A 328 17.43 23.18 -11.41
CA THR A 328 18.54 23.73 -10.62
C THR A 328 18.37 23.77 -9.10
N PHE A 329 19.04 22.85 -8.40
CA PHE A 329 19.54 23.12 -7.05
C PHE A 329 20.74 24.06 -7.18
N ASP A 330 20.55 25.34 -6.85
CA ASP A 330 21.69 26.24 -6.67
C ASP A 330 22.41 25.85 -5.36
N CYS A 331 23.58 25.23 -5.51
CA CYS A 331 24.36 24.63 -4.44
C CYS A 331 25.15 25.69 -3.66
N ALA A 332 24.50 26.79 -3.26
CA ALA A 332 25.15 27.91 -2.59
C ALA A 332 25.01 27.89 -1.06
N ASN A 333 24.09 27.11 -0.47
CA ASN A 333 23.83 27.12 0.98
C ASN A 333 23.37 25.76 1.54
N CYS A 334 24.20 24.72 1.46
CA CYS A 334 24.03 23.47 2.22
C CYS A 334 25.29 23.16 3.02
#